data_AF-A0A2R2MKH4-F1
#
_entry.id   AF-A0A2R2MKH4-F1
#
_cell.length_a   1.000
_cell.length_b   1.000
_cell.length_c   1.000
_cell.angle_alpha   90.00
_cell.angle_beta   90.00
_cell.angle_gamma   90.00
#
_symmetry.space_group_name_H-M   'P 1'
#
loop_
_entity.id
_entity.type
_entity.pdbx_description
1 polymer ?
#
loop_
_entity_poly.entity_id
_entity_poly.type
_entity_poly.pdbx_seq_one_letter_code
_entity_poly.pdbx_strand_id
1 'polypeptide(L)'
;MNGNIDFHLNLCDEVDFMIDTEYQKPLDFMSIPNAMFAQQLTYMDAQLFKKVLPHHCLGSVWSNRKDKKKLDAPSVVATVDQFNRVSYRVIATVLKQPDMKASQRAKIIAKWIDIAQELRVLKNFSSLKAIVSGLQSNSVFRLKRVWSMLPKAMLHGGDNDSTGVIAGACYGAMYGFQGVPENHYKKLEYRDRLEKVAEQLYQLANN
;
A
#
# COMPACT_ATOMS: atom_id res chain seq x y z
N MET A 1 -25.30 12.74 -30.30
CA MET A 1 -24.27 11.81 -30.82
C MET A 1 -22.94 12.24 -30.24
N ASN A 2 -22.59 11.76 -29.05
CA ASN A 2 -21.33 12.08 -28.36
C ASN A 2 -20.44 10.84 -28.43
N GLY A 3 -19.75 10.70 -29.55
CA GLY A 3 -18.67 9.73 -29.72
C GLY A 3 -17.36 10.44 -29.50
N ASN A 4 -16.77 10.26 -28.31
CA ASN A 4 -15.32 10.17 -28.21
C ASN A 4 -14.96 9.43 -26.93
N ILE A 5 -14.86 8.11 -27.08
CA ILE A 5 -14.17 7.24 -26.14
C ILE A 5 -12.77 7.08 -26.74
N ASP A 6 -11.79 7.76 -26.16
CA ASP A 6 -10.40 7.42 -26.43
C ASP A 6 -9.71 7.12 -25.10
N PHE A 7 -9.37 5.84 -24.93
CA PHE A 7 -8.60 5.31 -23.80
C PHE A 7 -7.34 4.68 -24.36
N HIS A 8 -6.35 5.50 -24.70
CA HIS A 8 -5.00 5.02 -24.94
C HIS A 8 -4.16 5.12 -23.67
N LEU A 9 -4.00 3.99 -22.99
CA LEU A 9 -2.83 3.71 -22.14
C LEU A 9 -2.35 2.30 -22.48
N ASN A 10 -1.86 2.19 -23.71
CA ASN A 10 -1.09 1.07 -24.21
C ASN A 10 0.38 1.38 -23.96
N LEU A 11 1.09 0.53 -23.22
CA LEU A 11 2.56 0.61 -23.11
C LEU A 11 3.10 -0.78 -22.78
N CYS A 12 2.74 -1.74 -23.64
CA CYS A 12 3.49 -2.97 -23.76
C CYS A 12 4.22 -3.14 -25.10
N ASP A 13 3.92 -2.41 -26.19
CA ASP A 13 4.45 -2.81 -27.51
C ASP A 13 5.04 -1.71 -28.41
N GLU A 14 5.31 -0.49 -27.95
CA GLU A 14 6.00 0.52 -28.78
C GLU A 14 7.25 1.07 -28.08
N VAL A 15 8.40 0.58 -28.54
CA VAL A 15 9.68 1.26 -28.39
C VAL A 15 9.85 2.22 -29.56
N ASP A 16 10.06 3.49 -29.22
CA ASP A 16 10.56 4.63 -30.00
C ASP A 16 9.60 5.46 -30.89
N PHE A 17 9.73 6.79 -30.74
CA PHE A 17 9.25 7.92 -31.55
C PHE A 17 7.92 8.62 -31.20
N MET A 18 7.93 9.34 -30.08
CA MET A 18 7.47 10.75 -30.08
C MET A 18 8.53 11.60 -29.35
N ILE A 19 9.21 12.44 -30.12
CA ILE A 19 10.18 13.44 -29.65
C ILE A 19 9.36 14.62 -29.12
N ASP A 20 9.36 14.80 -27.81
CA ASP A 20 9.17 16.11 -27.21
C ASP A 20 10.31 16.35 -26.21
N THR A 21 10.82 17.56 -26.25
CA THR A 21 12.14 17.99 -25.78
C THR A 21 12.29 17.95 -24.26
N GLU A 22 12.88 16.89 -23.73
CA GLU A 22 13.78 16.83 -22.56
C GLU A 22 13.86 15.37 -22.10
N TYR A 23 14.98 14.69 -22.37
CA TYR A 23 15.25 13.36 -21.83
C TYR A 23 15.42 13.45 -20.31
N GLN A 24 14.32 13.49 -19.55
CA GLN A 24 14.35 13.19 -18.13
C GLN A 24 14.64 11.69 -17.99
N LYS A 25 15.87 11.38 -17.59
CA LYS A 25 16.29 10.04 -17.20
C LYS A 25 15.21 9.41 -16.31
N PRO A 26 14.74 8.18 -16.58
CA PRO A 26 13.73 7.54 -15.75
C PRO A 26 14.17 7.57 -14.29
N LEU A 27 13.34 8.15 -13.42
CA LEU A 27 13.62 8.21 -11.99
C LEU A 27 13.79 6.79 -11.45
N ASP A 28 14.87 6.55 -10.72
CA ASP A 28 15.08 5.26 -10.08
C ASP A 28 14.03 5.06 -8.97
N PHE A 29 13.51 3.84 -8.86
CA PHE A 29 12.48 3.54 -7.86
C PHE A 29 12.95 3.92 -6.46
N MET A 30 14.23 3.67 -6.12
CA MET A 30 14.76 3.98 -4.80
C MET A 30 14.97 5.48 -4.57
N SER A 31 15.08 6.30 -5.61
CA SER A 31 15.31 7.75 -5.48
C SER A 31 14.04 8.59 -5.27
N ILE A 32 12.86 8.06 -5.61
CA ILE A 32 11.59 8.80 -5.48
C ILE A 32 11.16 8.87 -4.00
N PRO A 33 10.87 10.04 -3.40
CA PRO A 33 10.37 10.11 -2.02
C PRO A 33 9.04 9.34 -1.84
N ASN A 34 8.89 8.64 -0.72
CA ASN A 34 7.72 7.78 -0.46
C ASN A 34 6.40 8.57 -0.50
N ALA A 35 6.38 9.76 0.11
CA ALA A 35 5.22 10.65 0.10
C ALA A 35 4.83 11.08 -1.32
N MET A 36 5.79 11.45 -2.17
CA MET A 36 5.51 11.80 -3.57
C MET A 36 4.95 10.61 -4.35
N PHE A 37 5.51 9.41 -4.13
CA PHE A 37 5.01 8.19 -4.76
C PHE A 37 3.55 7.92 -4.36
N ALA A 38 3.25 8.03 -3.06
CA ALA A 38 1.90 7.83 -2.52
C ALA A 38 0.91 8.90 -3.04
N GLN A 39 1.34 10.17 -3.13
CA GLN A 39 0.55 11.25 -3.71
C GLN A 39 0.21 10.98 -5.17
N GLN A 40 1.18 10.53 -5.97
CA GLN A 40 0.96 10.25 -7.39
C GLN A 40 0.01 9.06 -7.60
N LEU A 41 0.18 7.97 -6.83
CA LEU A 41 -0.77 6.85 -6.84
C LEU A 41 -2.18 7.33 -6.46
N THR A 42 -2.29 8.15 -5.41
CA THR A 42 -3.56 8.71 -4.94
C THR A 42 -4.21 9.61 -5.98
N TYR A 43 -3.43 10.43 -6.68
CA TYR A 43 -3.94 11.24 -7.78
C TYR A 43 -4.54 10.37 -8.89
N MET A 44 -3.79 9.35 -9.36
CA MET A 44 -4.27 8.45 -10.41
C MET A 44 -5.53 7.69 -9.99
N ASP A 45 -5.54 7.11 -8.79
CA ASP A 45 -6.70 6.38 -8.27
C ASP A 45 -7.91 7.30 -8.10
N ALA A 46 -7.72 8.53 -7.59
CA ALA A 46 -8.80 9.49 -7.42
C ALA A 46 -9.41 9.92 -8.76
N GLN A 47 -8.60 10.08 -9.82
CA GLN A 47 -9.09 10.40 -11.16
C GLN A 47 -9.97 9.29 -11.74
N LEU A 48 -9.60 8.03 -11.52
CA LEU A 48 -10.41 6.88 -11.94
C LEU A 48 -11.67 6.76 -11.10
N PHE A 49 -11.55 6.87 -9.79
CA PHE A 49 -12.66 6.74 -8.85
C PHE A 49 -13.76 7.78 -9.11
N LYS A 50 -13.40 9.03 -9.42
CA LYS A 50 -14.35 10.09 -9.81
C LYS A 50 -15.15 9.77 -11.07
N LYS A 51 -14.62 8.91 -11.95
CA LYS A 51 -15.26 8.49 -13.21
C LYS A 51 -16.09 7.20 -13.03
N VAL A 52 -16.09 6.59 -11.84
CA VAL A 52 -16.88 5.38 -11.58
C VAL A 52 -18.36 5.69 -11.64
N LEU A 53 -19.08 5.00 -12.53
CA LEU A 53 -20.54 5.05 -12.57
C LEU A 53 -21.08 4.00 -11.59
N PRO A 54 -21.91 4.36 -10.59
CA PRO A 54 -22.39 3.42 -9.58
C PRO A 54 -23.11 2.20 -10.17
N HIS A 55 -23.86 2.36 -11.26
CA HIS A 55 -24.57 1.24 -11.88
C HIS A 55 -23.64 0.19 -12.53
N HIS A 56 -22.40 0.57 -12.89
CA HIS A 56 -21.38 -0.38 -13.35
C HIS A 56 -20.92 -1.34 -12.23
N CYS A 57 -21.10 -0.96 -10.96
CA CYS A 57 -20.77 -1.80 -9.80
C CYS A 57 -21.86 -2.83 -9.47
N LEU A 58 -23.03 -2.77 -10.11
CA LEU A 58 -24.10 -3.74 -9.89
C LEU A 58 -23.62 -5.13 -10.29
N GLY A 59 -23.86 -6.13 -9.45
CA GLY A 59 -23.39 -7.50 -9.69
C GLY A 59 -23.88 -8.07 -11.02
N SER A 60 -25.11 -7.73 -11.45
CA SER A 60 -25.68 -8.12 -12.74
C SER A 60 -24.94 -7.53 -13.94
N VAL A 61 -24.38 -6.32 -13.80
CA VAL A 61 -23.61 -5.64 -14.85
C VAL A 61 -22.16 -6.09 -14.81
N TRP A 62 -21.53 -6.08 -13.63
CA TRP A 62 -20.14 -6.49 -13.45
C TRP A 62 -19.88 -7.95 -13.83
N SER A 63 -20.85 -8.85 -13.59
CA SER A 63 -20.68 -10.27 -13.92
C SER A 63 -20.65 -10.54 -15.43
N ASN A 64 -21.26 -9.65 -16.24
CA ASN A 64 -21.33 -9.79 -17.70
C ASN A 64 -20.05 -9.38 -18.42
N ARG A 65 -19.10 -8.73 -17.73
CA ARG A 65 -17.80 -8.30 -18.31
C ARG A 65 -16.97 -9.42 -18.94
N LYS A 66 -17.28 -10.68 -18.65
CA LYS A 66 -16.62 -11.86 -19.23
C LYS A 66 -16.99 -12.07 -20.69
N ASP A 67 -18.13 -11.52 -21.14
CA ASP A 67 -18.52 -11.53 -22.53
C ASP A 67 -17.77 -10.43 -23.28
N LYS A 68 -16.75 -10.82 -24.07
CA LYS A 68 -15.93 -9.88 -24.86
C LYS A 68 -16.73 -9.07 -25.88
N LYS A 69 -17.98 -9.44 -26.18
CA LYS A 69 -18.86 -8.69 -27.09
C LYS A 69 -19.57 -7.52 -26.40
N LYS A 70 -19.59 -7.47 -25.07
CA LYS A 70 -20.19 -6.39 -24.29
C LYS A 70 -19.15 -5.72 -23.40
N LEU A 71 -18.89 -4.46 -23.68
CA LEU A 71 -18.08 -3.59 -22.82
C LEU A 71 -18.92 -3.14 -21.62
N ASP A 72 -19.35 -4.10 -20.80
CA ASP A 72 -20.11 -3.84 -19.58
C ASP A 72 -19.15 -3.38 -18.46
N ALA A 73 -19.52 -2.31 -17.76
CA ALA A 73 -18.79 -1.73 -16.62
C ALA A 73 -17.37 -1.15 -16.87
N PRO A 74 -17.11 -0.38 -17.95
CA PRO A 74 -15.76 0.10 -18.30
C PRO A 74 -15.10 0.95 -17.21
N SER A 75 -15.87 1.75 -16.45
CA SER A 75 -15.30 2.56 -15.37
C SER A 75 -14.77 1.72 -14.19
N VAL A 76 -15.41 0.59 -13.91
CA VAL A 76 -14.98 -0.34 -12.85
C VAL A 76 -13.78 -1.14 -13.33
N VAL A 77 -13.81 -1.60 -14.59
CA VAL A 77 -12.66 -2.28 -15.22
C VAL A 77 -11.40 -1.40 -15.13
N ALA A 78 -11.49 -0.13 -15.51
CA ALA A 78 -10.34 0.79 -15.44
C ALA A 78 -9.77 0.93 -14.02
N THR A 79 -10.64 0.96 -13.00
CA THR A 79 -10.21 1.05 -11.59
C THR A 79 -9.53 -0.26 -11.13
N VAL A 80 -10.07 -1.41 -11.53
CA VAL A 80 -9.50 -2.74 -11.24
C VAL A 80 -8.16 -2.93 -11.95
N ASP A 81 -8.04 -2.47 -13.20
CA ASP A 81 -6.80 -2.55 -13.96
C ASP A 81 -5.70 -1.71 -13.32
N GLN A 82 -6.03 -0.51 -12.82
CA GLN A 82 -5.08 0.30 -12.06
C GLN A 82 -4.62 -0.41 -10.78
N PHE A 83 -5.55 -0.99 -10.02
CA PHE A 83 -5.22 -1.80 -8.84
C PHE A 83 -4.26 -2.96 -9.19
N ASN A 84 -4.56 -3.67 -10.28
CA ASN A 84 -3.73 -4.78 -10.75
C ASN A 84 -2.36 -4.31 -11.20
N ARG A 85 -2.28 -3.19 -11.93
CA ARG A 85 -1.01 -2.57 -12.35
C ARG A 85 -0.11 -2.25 -11.16
N VAL A 86 -0.65 -1.65 -10.09
CA VAL A 86 0.12 -1.39 -8.86
C VAL A 86 0.59 -2.68 -8.21
N SER A 87 -0.31 -3.67 -8.06
CA SER A 87 0.03 -4.98 -7.48
C SER A 87 1.13 -5.69 -8.25
N TYR A 88 1.05 -5.70 -9.58
CA TYR A 88 2.07 -6.32 -10.44
C TYR A 88 3.38 -5.53 -10.46
N ARG A 89 3.34 -4.19 -10.37
CA ARG A 89 4.55 -3.38 -10.25
C ARG A 89 5.31 -3.68 -8.95
N VAL A 90 4.61 -3.93 -7.85
CA VAL A 90 5.24 -4.36 -6.59
C VAL A 90 5.96 -5.69 -6.79
N ILE A 91 5.29 -6.68 -7.37
CA ILE A 91 5.89 -8.00 -7.64
C ILE A 91 7.09 -7.86 -8.59
N ALA A 92 6.92 -7.15 -9.70
CA ALA A 92 7.93 -6.97 -10.72
C ALA A 92 9.16 -6.23 -10.18
N THR A 93 8.99 -5.18 -9.38
CA THR A 93 10.13 -4.45 -8.79
C THR A 93 10.89 -5.28 -7.77
N VAL A 94 10.17 -6.06 -6.94
CA VAL A 94 10.80 -6.99 -6.00
C VAL A 94 11.54 -8.11 -6.72
N LEU A 95 11.02 -8.60 -7.85
CA LEU A 95 11.57 -9.76 -8.57
C LEU A 95 12.48 -9.40 -9.76
N LYS A 96 12.61 -8.11 -10.10
CA LYS A 96 13.20 -7.59 -11.35
C LYS A 96 14.52 -8.23 -11.76
N GLN A 97 15.42 -8.40 -10.80
CA GLN A 97 16.75 -8.97 -11.02
C GLN A 97 16.87 -10.32 -10.28
N PRO A 98 17.10 -11.43 -11.02
CA PRO A 98 17.29 -12.74 -10.41
C PRO A 98 18.45 -12.76 -9.40
N ASP A 99 19.58 -12.15 -9.76
CA ASP A 99 20.83 -12.22 -9.00
C ASP A 99 20.96 -11.15 -7.90
N MET A 100 19.90 -10.36 -7.69
CA MET A 100 19.90 -9.31 -6.67
C MET A 100 20.05 -9.92 -5.27
N LYS A 101 21.00 -9.38 -4.49
CA LYS A 101 21.24 -9.80 -3.11
C LYS A 101 19.97 -9.64 -2.28
N ALA A 102 19.76 -10.57 -1.36
CA ALA A 102 18.58 -10.56 -0.48
C ALA A 102 18.43 -9.24 0.30
N SER A 103 19.54 -8.60 0.70
CA SER A 103 19.52 -7.33 1.42
C SER A 103 19.05 -6.15 0.56
N GLN A 104 19.42 -6.12 -0.73
CA GLN A 104 18.91 -5.12 -1.68
C GLN A 104 17.43 -5.32 -1.93
N ARG A 105 17.00 -6.58 -2.10
CA ARG A 105 15.58 -6.91 -2.27
C ARG A 105 14.75 -6.54 -1.03
N ALA A 106 15.31 -6.71 0.17
CA ALA A 106 14.67 -6.28 1.41
C ALA A 106 14.46 -4.76 1.45
N LYS A 107 15.41 -3.96 0.95
CA LYS A 107 15.23 -2.50 0.83
C LYS A 107 14.08 -2.12 -0.10
N ILE A 108 13.86 -2.87 -1.18
CA ILE A 108 12.73 -2.65 -2.10
C ILE A 108 11.41 -2.96 -1.39
N ILE A 109 11.34 -4.07 -0.65
CA ILE A 109 10.15 -4.42 0.13
C ILE A 109 9.87 -3.36 1.21
N ALA A 110 10.90 -2.95 1.96
CA ALA A 110 10.80 -1.89 2.96
C ALA A 110 10.24 -0.60 2.36
N LYS A 111 10.76 -0.20 1.19
CA LYS A 111 10.27 0.97 0.48
C LYS A 111 8.78 0.87 0.12
N TRP A 112 8.32 -0.28 -0.37
CA TRP A 112 6.89 -0.48 -0.63
C TRP A 112 6.04 -0.42 0.64
N ILE A 113 6.55 -0.93 1.77
CA ILE A 113 5.89 -0.82 3.07
C ILE A 113 5.78 0.65 3.50
N ASP A 114 6.85 1.45 3.34
CA ASP A 114 6.82 2.87 3.68
C ASP A 114 5.85 3.65 2.78
N ILE A 115 5.83 3.37 1.47
CA ILE A 115 4.84 3.95 0.54
C ILE A 115 3.41 3.56 0.96
N ALA A 116 3.19 2.33 1.40
CA ALA A 116 1.90 1.89 1.93
C ALA A 116 1.51 2.66 3.21
N GLN A 117 2.45 2.96 4.10
CA GLN A 117 2.18 3.80 5.27
C GLN A 117 1.74 5.22 4.87
N GLU A 118 2.42 5.83 3.89
CA GLU A 118 2.02 7.13 3.34
C GLU A 118 0.63 7.09 2.71
N LEU A 119 0.30 6.04 1.94
CA LEU A 119 -1.04 5.85 1.37
C LEU A 119 -2.12 5.70 2.45
N ARG A 120 -1.81 5.09 3.60
CA ARG A 120 -2.72 5.03 4.76
C ARG A 120 -3.00 6.41 5.32
N VAL A 121 -1.98 7.27 5.43
CA VAL A 121 -2.15 8.67 5.87
C VAL A 121 -3.02 9.46 4.89
N LEU A 122 -2.81 9.25 3.58
CA LEU A 122 -3.63 9.85 2.51
C LEU A 122 -5.02 9.21 2.36
N LYS A 123 -5.34 8.16 3.13
CA LYS A 123 -6.59 7.39 3.05
C LYS A 123 -6.85 6.77 1.67
N ASN A 124 -5.80 6.51 0.89
CA ASN A 124 -5.91 5.75 -0.36
C ASN A 124 -5.82 4.25 -0.07
N PHE A 125 -6.97 3.67 0.31
CA PHE A 125 -7.06 2.25 0.64
C PHE A 125 -6.95 1.32 -0.58
N SER A 126 -7.20 1.82 -1.80
CA SER A 126 -7.10 1.04 -3.04
C SER A 126 -5.65 0.66 -3.32
N SER A 127 -4.77 1.65 -3.50
CA SER A 127 -3.33 1.39 -3.73
C SER A 127 -2.65 0.78 -2.51
N LEU A 128 -3.05 1.13 -1.29
CA LEU A 128 -2.56 0.46 -0.07
C LEU A 128 -2.82 -1.04 -0.16
N LYS A 129 -4.05 -1.44 -0.48
CA LYS A 129 -4.40 -2.86 -0.61
C LYS A 129 -3.69 -3.51 -1.80
N ALA A 130 -3.50 -2.80 -2.90
CA ALA A 130 -2.75 -3.29 -4.06
C ALA A 130 -1.30 -3.64 -3.70
N ILE A 131 -0.61 -2.76 -2.95
CA ILE A 131 0.75 -3.02 -2.46
C ILE A 131 0.78 -4.24 -1.54
N VAL A 132 -0.13 -4.31 -0.57
CA VAL A 132 -0.23 -5.46 0.33
C VAL A 132 -0.47 -6.76 -0.45
N SER A 133 -1.39 -6.75 -1.43
CA SER A 133 -1.65 -7.91 -2.30
C SER A 133 -0.43 -8.32 -3.12
N GLY A 134 0.33 -7.36 -3.66
CA GLY A 134 1.58 -7.63 -4.37
C GLY A 134 2.63 -8.29 -3.46
N LEU A 135 2.81 -7.77 -2.24
CA LEU A 135 3.76 -8.31 -1.25
C LEU A 135 3.35 -9.68 -0.71
N GLN A 136 2.05 -9.92 -0.55
CA GLN A 136 1.48 -11.19 -0.09
C GLN A 136 1.35 -12.24 -1.21
N SER A 137 1.63 -11.88 -2.46
CA SER A 137 1.63 -12.84 -3.56
C SER A 137 2.61 -13.98 -3.30
N ASN A 138 2.25 -15.20 -3.71
CA ASN A 138 3.06 -16.40 -3.46
C ASN A 138 4.52 -16.26 -3.91
N SER A 139 4.77 -15.54 -5.01
CA SER A 139 6.11 -15.34 -5.56
C SER A 139 7.00 -14.46 -4.68
N VAL A 140 6.42 -13.53 -3.91
CA VAL A 140 7.13 -12.62 -2.99
C VAL A 140 7.11 -13.15 -1.55
N PHE A 141 5.97 -13.63 -1.06
CA PHE A 141 5.80 -14.10 0.32
C PHE A 141 6.68 -15.32 0.67
N ARG A 142 7.03 -16.14 -0.33
CA ARG A 142 7.92 -17.29 -0.15
C ARG A 142 9.39 -16.92 0.10
N LEU A 143 9.80 -15.67 -0.10
CA LEU A 143 11.20 -15.23 0.01
C LEU A 143 11.67 -15.06 1.47
N LYS A 144 11.63 -16.13 2.27
CA LYS A 144 11.84 -16.09 3.74
C LYS A 144 13.13 -15.39 4.17
N ARG A 145 14.23 -15.62 3.44
CA ARG A 145 15.53 -14.97 3.70
C ARG A 145 15.50 -13.44 3.50
N VAL A 146 14.67 -12.95 2.60
CA VAL A 146 14.54 -11.50 2.35
C VAL A 146 13.68 -10.88 3.45
N TRP A 147 12.56 -11.51 3.78
CA TRP A 147 11.68 -11.07 4.87
C TRP A 147 12.40 -11.04 6.22
N SER A 148 13.32 -11.97 6.50
CA SER A 148 14.10 -11.97 7.74
C SER A 148 15.10 -10.82 7.86
N MET A 149 15.41 -10.13 6.75
CA MET A 149 16.32 -8.98 6.75
C MET A 149 15.61 -7.65 7.04
N LEU A 150 14.27 -7.64 7.03
CA LEU A 150 13.51 -6.46 7.45
C LEU A 150 13.59 -6.31 8.97
N PRO A 151 13.68 -5.07 9.50
CA PRO A 151 13.56 -4.86 10.93
C PRO A 151 12.25 -5.49 11.41
N LYS A 152 12.34 -6.45 12.33
CA LYS A 152 11.18 -7.03 13.01
C LYS A 152 10.66 -6.04 14.05
N ALA A 153 10.34 -4.83 13.63
CA ALA A 153 9.51 -3.96 14.43
C ALA A 153 8.08 -4.52 14.32
N MET A 154 7.74 -5.43 15.24
CA MET A 154 6.40 -6.00 15.46
C MET A 154 5.86 -6.98 14.41
N LEU A 155 6.40 -7.03 13.18
CA LEU A 155 5.89 -7.93 12.13
C LEU A 155 6.66 -9.26 12.09
N HIS A 156 6.30 -10.19 12.99
CA HIS A 156 6.65 -11.61 12.85
C HIS A 156 5.41 -12.44 12.49
N GLY A 157 5.62 -13.66 11.98
CA GLY A 157 4.53 -14.62 11.83
C GLY A 157 4.00 -15.07 13.20
N GLY A 158 2.69 -15.25 13.33
CA GLY A 158 1.99 -15.54 14.60
C GLY A 158 1.15 -14.35 15.09
N ASP A 159 0.76 -14.35 16.37
CA ASP A 159 -0.04 -13.29 17.01
C ASP A 159 0.81 -12.03 17.27
N ASN A 160 1.12 -11.33 16.18
CA ASN A 160 1.87 -10.08 16.18
C ASN A 160 1.14 -8.95 16.92
N ASP A 161 -0.19 -8.93 16.91
CA ASP A 161 -1.01 -7.96 17.65
C ASP A 161 -0.78 -8.10 19.17
N SER A 162 -0.94 -9.31 19.71
CA SER A 162 -0.73 -9.61 21.13
C SER A 162 0.71 -9.35 21.58
N THR A 163 1.68 -9.78 20.74
CA THR A 163 3.10 -9.58 21.04
C THR A 163 3.46 -8.10 21.04
N GLY A 164 2.86 -7.31 20.15
CA GLY A 164 3.06 -5.88 20.10
C GLY A 164 2.49 -5.13 21.30
N VAL A 165 1.31 -5.52 21.76
CA VAL A 165 0.71 -4.95 22.98
C VAL A 165 1.56 -5.26 24.20
N ILE A 166 2.03 -6.50 24.37
CA ILE A 166 2.87 -6.89 25.52
C ILE A 166 4.20 -6.14 25.50
N ALA A 167 4.89 -6.12 24.35
CA ALA A 167 6.15 -5.41 24.21
C ALA A 167 6.00 -3.90 24.45
N GLY A 168 4.94 -3.29 23.92
CA GLY A 168 4.61 -1.89 24.14
C GLY A 168 4.30 -1.58 25.61
N ALA A 169 3.55 -2.44 26.29
CA ALA A 169 3.24 -2.30 27.70
C ALA A 169 4.48 -2.42 28.58
N CYS A 170 5.35 -3.42 28.34
CA CYS A 170 6.62 -3.56 29.06
C CYS A 170 7.54 -2.36 28.84
N TYR A 171 7.68 -1.89 27.59
CA TYR A 171 8.47 -0.71 27.28
C TYR A 171 7.91 0.53 27.97
N GLY A 172 6.59 0.75 27.90
CA GLY A 172 5.91 1.85 28.56
C GLY A 172 6.09 1.84 30.08
N ALA A 173 6.08 0.67 30.72
CA ALA A 173 6.34 0.54 32.15
C ALA A 173 7.80 0.87 32.52
N MET A 174 8.76 0.49 31.68
CA MET A 174 10.19 0.68 31.96
C MET A 174 10.70 2.09 31.59
N TYR A 175 10.19 2.67 30.51
CA TYR A 175 10.75 3.89 29.88
C TYR A 175 9.69 4.97 29.63
N GLY A 176 8.42 4.73 29.98
CA GLY A 176 7.32 5.63 29.63
C GLY A 176 7.20 5.83 28.12
N PHE A 177 7.10 7.08 27.71
CA PHE A 177 7.05 7.48 26.29
C PHE A 177 8.41 7.92 25.73
N GLN A 178 9.51 7.72 26.46
CA GLN A 178 10.84 8.15 26.02
C GLN A 178 11.20 7.49 24.68
N GLY A 179 11.57 8.29 23.68
CA GLY A 179 11.92 7.79 22.34
C GLY A 179 10.72 7.38 21.46
N VAL A 180 9.48 7.46 21.95
CA VAL A 180 8.27 7.22 21.15
C VAL A 180 7.85 8.52 20.45
N PRO A 181 7.72 8.55 19.11
CA PRO A 181 7.25 9.72 18.39
C PRO A 181 5.86 10.19 18.87
N GLU A 182 5.71 11.50 19.09
CA GLU A 182 4.49 12.07 19.69
C GLU A 182 3.21 11.77 18.90
N ASN A 183 3.30 11.70 17.57
CA ASN A 183 2.19 11.38 16.69
C ASN A 183 1.63 9.96 16.91
N HIS A 184 2.38 9.07 17.56
CA HIS A 184 1.94 7.69 17.82
C HIS A 184 1.01 7.56 19.02
N TYR A 185 1.07 8.49 19.98
CA TYR A 185 0.27 8.40 21.21
C TYR A 185 -0.59 9.65 21.49
N LYS A 186 -0.26 10.83 20.93
CA LYS A 186 -1.04 12.07 21.14
C LYS A 186 -2.44 12.03 20.52
N LYS A 187 -2.64 11.32 19.40
CA LYS A 187 -3.91 11.30 18.65
C LYS A 187 -4.57 9.91 18.67
N LEU A 188 -4.41 9.16 19.76
CA LEU A 188 -5.04 7.86 19.90
C LEU A 188 -6.56 8.01 20.01
N GLU A 189 -7.27 7.16 19.26
CA GLU A 189 -8.71 7.01 19.42
C GLU A 189 -9.01 6.49 20.84
N TYR A 190 -9.95 7.12 21.53
CA TYR A 190 -10.33 6.78 22.92
C TYR A 190 -9.25 7.00 23.99
N ARG A 191 -8.28 7.87 23.75
CA ARG A 191 -7.20 8.18 24.72
C ARG A 191 -7.71 8.42 26.14
N ASP A 192 -8.68 9.31 26.32
CA ASP A 192 -9.22 9.66 27.64
C ASP A 192 -9.79 8.45 28.38
N ARG A 193 -10.44 7.54 27.65
CA ARG A 193 -11.00 6.31 28.21
C ARG A 193 -9.90 5.33 28.62
N LEU A 194 -8.84 5.23 27.81
CA LEU A 194 -7.68 4.39 28.12
C LEU A 194 -6.94 4.89 29.37
N GLU A 195 -6.70 6.21 29.45
CA GLU A 195 -6.05 6.83 30.61
C GLU A 195 -6.87 6.63 31.89
N LYS A 196 -8.19 6.87 31.83
CA LYS A 196 -9.08 6.67 32.98
C LYS A 196 -9.11 5.22 33.49
N VAL A 197 -9.16 4.25 32.58
CA VAL A 197 -9.13 2.82 32.95
C VAL A 197 -7.78 2.44 33.54
N ALA A 198 -6.67 2.93 32.96
CA ALA A 198 -5.33 2.68 33.47
C ALA A 198 -5.16 3.21 34.90
N GLU A 199 -5.67 4.42 35.18
CA GLU A 199 -5.62 5.02 36.52
C GLU A 199 -6.46 4.23 37.53
N GLN A 200 -7.67 3.81 37.14
CA GLN A 200 -8.50 2.93 37.99
C GLN A 200 -7.81 1.60 38.33
N LEU A 201 -7.17 0.98 37.34
CA LEU A 201 -6.41 -0.26 37.56
C LEU A 201 -5.20 -0.03 38.47
N TYR A 202 -4.49 1.09 38.30
CA TYR A 202 -3.38 1.45 39.17
C TYR A 202 -3.82 1.66 40.62
N GLN A 203 -4.96 2.32 40.84
CA GLN A 203 -5.51 2.48 42.19
C GLN A 203 -5.95 1.14 42.79
N LEU A 204 -6.55 0.25 41.99
CA LEU A 204 -6.93 -1.10 42.45
C LEU A 204 -5.72 -1.98 42.79
N ALA A 205 -4.60 -1.82 42.09
CA ALA A 205 -3.40 -2.60 42.34
C ALA A 205 -2.60 -2.13 43.57
N ASN A 206 -2.81 -0.89 44.02
CA ASN A 206 -2.12 -0.29 45.16
C ASN A 206 -3.00 -0.17 46.42
N ASN A 207 -4.21 -0.73 46.39
CA ASN A 207 -5.07 -0.96 47.56
C ASN A 207 -5.08 -2.45 47.92
#